data_AF-A0A2H5EWP0-F1
#
_entry.id   AF-A0A2H5EWP0-F1
#
_cell.length_a   1.000
_cell.length_b   1.000
_cell.length_c   1.000
_cell.angle_alpha   90.00
_cell.angle_beta   90.00
_cell.angle_gamma   90.00
#
_symmetry.space_group_name_H-M   'P 1'
#
loop_
_entity.id
_entity.type
_entity.pdbx_description
1 polymer ?
#
loop_
_entity_poly.entity_id
_entity_poly.type
_entity_poly.pdbx_seq_one_letter_code
_entity_poly.pdbx_strand_id
1 'polypeptide(L)'
;MQKVMILACLALPLPAMAQDAPADGATAAVTAAETCIRAAEDVAGRLACVGLARTQCIEAAETPNTIAQSECAGWELDYWKTSLNQSYDEMHAALTADDAEGPGRSQAAAFEAAQKAWLAWREAECTFAASRMRGGSGAGPAEISCELYLTGQRAVEVEAEVSGLVQ
;
A
#
# COMPACT_ATOMS: atom_id res chain seq x y z
N MET A 1 -72.12 -10.98 14.59
CA MET A 1 -70.99 -11.90 14.85
C MET A 1 -69.93 -11.65 13.78
N GLN A 2 -68.94 -10.79 14.06
CA GLN A 2 -67.90 -10.38 13.12
C GLN A 2 -66.59 -11.09 13.53
N LYS A 3 -66.08 -12.01 12.71
CA LYS A 3 -64.78 -12.67 12.95
C LYS A 3 -63.66 -11.77 12.45
N VAL A 4 -62.85 -11.24 13.36
CA VAL A 4 -61.62 -10.52 13.06
C VAL A 4 -60.51 -11.55 12.86
N MET A 5 -59.98 -11.66 11.63
CA MET A 5 -58.75 -12.41 11.36
C MET A 5 -57.55 -11.49 11.56
N ILE A 6 -56.70 -11.82 12.54
CA ILE A 6 -55.41 -11.17 12.78
C ILE A 6 -54.37 -11.95 11.97
N LEU A 7 -53.77 -11.29 10.97
CA LEU A 7 -52.67 -11.81 10.18
C LEU A 7 -51.35 -11.43 10.86
N ALA A 8 -50.69 -12.42 11.49
CA ALA A 8 -49.38 -12.24 12.11
C ALA A 8 -48.28 -12.26 11.03
N CYS A 9 -47.67 -11.11 10.75
CA CYS A 9 -46.46 -11.02 9.93
C CYS A 9 -45.24 -11.47 10.76
N LEU A 10 -44.71 -12.66 10.50
CA LEU A 10 -43.37 -13.04 10.94
C LEU A 10 -42.33 -12.25 10.14
N ALA A 11 -41.65 -11.32 10.80
CA ALA A 11 -40.44 -10.71 10.27
C ALA A 11 -39.27 -11.70 10.42
N LEU A 12 -38.85 -12.30 9.31
CA LEU A 12 -37.61 -13.07 9.24
C LEU A 12 -36.42 -12.10 9.22
N PRO A 13 -35.36 -12.32 10.03
CA PRO A 13 -34.14 -11.55 9.93
C PRO A 13 -33.46 -11.86 8.60
N LEU A 14 -33.41 -10.88 7.70
CA LEU A 14 -32.57 -10.94 6.51
C LEU A 14 -31.11 -10.92 6.98
N PRO A 15 -30.25 -11.84 6.49
CA PRO A 15 -28.82 -11.69 6.67
C PRO A 15 -28.42 -10.38 5.99
N ALA A 16 -27.84 -9.47 6.76
CA ALA A 16 -27.17 -8.29 6.23
C ALA A 16 -26.04 -8.78 5.32
N MET A 17 -26.24 -8.70 4.01
CA MET A 17 -25.14 -8.81 3.06
C MET A 17 -24.29 -7.55 3.27
N ALA A 18 -23.10 -7.72 3.85
CA ALA A 18 -22.05 -6.72 3.73
C ALA A 18 -21.79 -6.55 2.23
N GLN A 19 -21.90 -5.31 1.73
CA GLN A 19 -21.59 -5.01 0.34
C GLN A 19 -20.08 -5.04 0.20
N ASP A 20 -19.54 -6.10 -0.40
CA ASP A 20 -18.17 -6.13 -0.87
C ASP A 20 -18.00 -4.98 -1.88
N ALA A 21 -17.06 -4.07 -1.62
CA ALA A 21 -16.72 -3.01 -2.55
C ALA A 21 -16.31 -3.61 -3.91
N PRO A 22 -16.66 -2.97 -5.04
CA PRO A 22 -16.40 -3.53 -6.36
C PRO A 22 -14.88 -3.67 -6.62
N ALA A 23 -14.43 -4.90 -6.87
CA ALA A 23 -13.06 -5.26 -7.21
C ALA A 23 -12.55 -4.61 -8.51
N ASP A 24 -13.46 -4.03 -9.27
CA ASP A 24 -13.32 -3.43 -10.59
C ASP A 24 -12.40 -2.19 -10.55
N GLY A 25 -12.58 -1.34 -9.52
CA GLY A 25 -11.79 -0.11 -9.34
C GLY A 25 -10.37 -0.39 -8.84
N ALA A 26 -10.21 -1.36 -7.93
CA ALA A 26 -8.92 -1.80 -7.41
C ALA A 26 -8.01 -2.33 -8.51
N THR A 27 -8.56 -3.20 -9.36
CA THR A 27 -7.81 -3.88 -10.43
C THR A 27 -7.36 -2.90 -11.50
N ALA A 28 -8.23 -1.95 -11.88
CA ALA A 28 -7.89 -0.90 -12.84
C ALA A 28 -6.80 0.04 -12.30
N ALA A 29 -6.88 0.40 -11.02
CA ALA A 29 -5.89 1.26 -10.37
C ALA A 29 -4.50 0.60 -10.28
N VAL A 30 -4.41 -0.67 -9.85
CA VAL A 30 -3.12 -1.41 -9.81
C VAL A 30 -2.51 -1.53 -11.20
N THR A 31 -3.33 -1.79 -12.24
CA THR A 31 -2.87 -1.81 -13.63
C THR A 31 -2.26 -0.47 -14.08
N ALA A 32 -2.80 0.65 -13.59
CA ALA A 32 -2.27 1.98 -13.90
C ALA A 32 -0.88 2.23 -13.26
N ALA A 33 -0.67 1.80 -12.01
CA ALA A 33 0.66 1.88 -11.38
C ALA A 33 1.70 1.04 -12.15
N GLU A 34 1.37 -0.20 -12.49
CA GLU A 34 2.27 -1.05 -13.30
C GLU A 34 2.58 -0.46 -14.67
N THR A 35 1.59 0.19 -15.30
CA THR A 35 1.78 0.85 -16.60
C THR A 35 2.69 2.06 -16.46
N CYS A 36 2.51 2.88 -15.43
CA CYS A 36 3.39 4.01 -15.14
C CYS A 36 4.82 3.54 -14.91
N ILE A 37 5.01 2.50 -14.08
CA ILE A 37 6.34 1.98 -13.74
C ILE A 37 7.04 1.39 -14.97
N ARG A 38 6.32 0.68 -15.83
CA ARG A 38 6.86 0.15 -17.10
C ARG A 38 7.26 1.25 -18.08
N ALA A 39 6.61 2.41 -18.01
CA ALA A 39 6.92 3.56 -18.86
C ALA A 39 8.02 4.47 -18.29
N ALA A 40 8.35 4.33 -17.01
CA ALA A 40 9.35 5.16 -16.36
C ALA A 40 10.77 4.78 -16.80
N GLU A 41 11.52 5.76 -17.29
CA GLU A 41 12.88 5.57 -17.83
C GLU A 41 13.97 5.75 -16.76
N ASP A 42 13.65 6.42 -15.66
CA ASP A 42 14.57 6.74 -14.57
C ASP A 42 13.91 6.65 -13.19
N VAL A 43 14.74 6.82 -12.15
CA VAL A 43 14.30 6.79 -10.74
C VAL A 43 13.22 7.85 -10.47
N ALA A 44 13.36 9.05 -11.06
CA ALA A 44 12.41 10.13 -10.86
C ALA A 44 11.03 9.80 -11.44
N GLY A 45 10.98 9.21 -12.63
CA GLY A 45 9.76 8.72 -13.27
C GLY A 45 9.09 7.62 -12.46
N ARG A 46 9.88 6.69 -11.89
CA ARG A 46 9.33 5.63 -11.03
C ARG A 46 8.76 6.18 -9.73
N LEU A 47 9.44 7.15 -9.11
CA LEU A 47 8.93 7.86 -7.93
C LEU A 47 7.62 8.61 -8.24
N ALA A 48 7.46 9.16 -9.44
CA ALA A 48 6.23 9.83 -9.86
C ALA A 48 5.02 8.89 -9.98
N CYS A 49 5.25 7.57 -10.04
CA CYS A 49 4.16 6.58 -10.07
C CYS A 49 3.56 6.30 -8.68
N VAL A 50 4.27 6.65 -7.60
CA VAL A 50 3.80 6.40 -6.23
C VAL A 50 2.60 7.31 -5.92
N GLY A 51 1.47 6.70 -5.56
CA GLY A 51 0.20 7.36 -5.29
C GLY A 51 -0.71 7.51 -6.51
N LEU A 52 -0.27 7.10 -7.70
CA LEU A 52 -1.04 7.27 -8.94
C LEU A 52 -2.30 6.39 -8.93
N ALA A 53 -2.15 5.12 -8.58
CA ALA A 53 -3.27 4.16 -8.52
C ALA A 53 -4.31 4.59 -7.50
N ARG A 54 -3.87 4.96 -6.28
CA ARG A 54 -4.71 5.52 -5.23
C ARG A 54 -5.51 6.71 -5.75
N THR A 55 -4.85 7.64 -6.44
CA THR A 55 -5.49 8.87 -6.94
C THR A 55 -6.58 8.55 -7.94
N GLN A 56 -6.30 7.74 -8.96
CA GLN A 56 -7.28 7.35 -9.98
C GLN A 56 -8.45 6.56 -9.37
N CYS A 57 -8.15 5.66 -8.42
CA CYS A 57 -9.16 4.91 -7.69
C CYS A 57 -10.14 5.83 -6.94
N ILE A 58 -9.64 6.85 -6.24
CA ILE A 58 -10.48 7.81 -5.51
C ILE A 58 -11.29 8.66 -6.48
N GLU A 59 -10.71 9.09 -7.61
CA GLU A 59 -11.42 9.89 -8.63
C GLU A 59 -12.54 9.10 -9.32
N ALA A 60 -12.37 7.79 -9.47
CA ALA A 60 -13.37 6.90 -10.04
C ALA A 60 -14.47 6.48 -9.03
N ALA A 61 -14.28 6.74 -7.73
CA ALA A 61 -15.23 6.32 -6.71
C ALA A 61 -16.55 7.11 -6.79
N GLU A 62 -17.68 6.41 -6.81
CA GLU A 62 -19.01 7.04 -6.75
C GLU A 62 -19.17 7.93 -5.50
N THR A 63 -18.53 7.53 -4.39
CA THR A 63 -18.49 8.30 -3.14
C THR A 63 -17.06 8.36 -2.60
N PRO A 64 -16.30 9.45 -2.85
CA PRO A 64 -14.90 9.59 -2.43
C PRO A 64 -14.76 9.96 -0.93
N ASN A 65 -15.35 9.13 -0.07
CA ASN A 65 -15.32 9.29 1.38
C ASN A 65 -14.01 8.76 2.00
N THR A 66 -13.90 8.82 3.33
CA THR A 66 -12.70 8.34 4.05
C THR A 66 -12.50 6.83 3.94
N ILE A 67 -13.54 6.04 3.67
CA ILE A 67 -13.40 4.60 3.45
C ILE A 67 -12.72 4.37 2.09
N ALA A 68 -13.25 4.96 1.02
CA ALA A 68 -12.67 4.88 -0.31
C ALA A 68 -11.21 5.36 -0.34
N GLN A 69 -10.89 6.45 0.38
CA GLN A 69 -9.50 6.92 0.49
C GLN A 69 -8.57 5.90 1.13
N SER A 70 -9.01 5.21 2.18
CA SER A 70 -8.20 4.18 2.84
C SER A 70 -8.06 2.92 1.99
N GLU A 71 -9.15 2.45 1.37
CA GLU A 71 -9.16 1.25 0.54
C GLU A 71 -8.27 1.43 -0.69
N CYS A 72 -8.44 2.52 -1.43
CA CYS A 72 -7.61 2.84 -2.59
C CYS A 72 -6.12 2.96 -2.24
N ALA A 73 -5.79 3.56 -1.09
CA ALA A 73 -4.41 3.65 -0.62
C ALA A 73 -3.85 2.28 -0.19
N GLY A 74 -4.68 1.44 0.45
CA GLY A 74 -4.32 0.09 0.85
C GLY A 74 -3.98 -0.81 -0.34
N TRP A 75 -4.79 -0.76 -1.40
CA TRP A 75 -4.53 -1.54 -2.62
C TRP A 75 -3.20 -1.18 -3.29
N GLU A 76 -2.91 0.11 -3.42
CA GLU A 76 -1.62 0.54 -3.97
C GLU A 76 -0.46 0.22 -3.01
N LEU A 77 -0.67 0.35 -1.69
CA LEU A 77 0.35 0.00 -0.71
C LEU A 77 0.74 -1.49 -0.82
N ASP A 78 -0.22 -2.39 -1.03
CA ASP A 78 0.05 -3.83 -1.16
C ASP A 78 0.88 -4.15 -2.42
N TYR A 79 0.66 -3.40 -3.51
CA TYR A 79 1.53 -3.44 -4.69
C TYR A 79 2.98 -3.04 -4.32
N TRP A 80 3.16 -1.89 -3.69
CA TRP A 80 4.51 -1.40 -3.33
C TRP A 80 5.20 -2.28 -2.27
N LYS A 81 4.46 -2.88 -1.35
CA LYS A 81 5.00 -3.88 -0.41
C LYS A 81 5.53 -5.10 -1.14
N THR A 82 4.80 -5.58 -2.15
CA THR A 82 5.23 -6.72 -2.97
C THR A 82 6.52 -6.38 -3.72
N SER A 83 6.56 -5.22 -4.39
CA SER A 83 7.76 -4.73 -5.08
C SER A 83 8.96 -4.56 -4.13
N LEU A 84 8.77 -3.93 -2.96
CA LEU A 84 9.84 -3.77 -1.98
C LEU A 84 10.40 -5.11 -1.50
N ASN A 85 9.53 -6.10 -1.22
CA ASN A 85 9.99 -7.42 -0.78
C ASN A 85 10.76 -8.17 -1.86
N GLN A 86 10.33 -8.06 -3.13
CA GLN A 86 11.05 -8.65 -4.26
C GLN A 86 12.46 -8.05 -4.39
N SER A 87 12.57 -6.72 -4.42
CA SER A 87 13.88 -6.05 -4.52
C SER A 87 14.72 -6.25 -3.26
N TYR A 88 14.11 -6.39 -2.08
CA TYR A 88 14.82 -6.77 -0.86
C TYR A 88 15.48 -8.14 -0.99
N ASP A 89 14.74 -9.15 -1.45
CA ASP A 89 15.25 -10.52 -1.60
C ASP A 89 16.40 -10.56 -2.63
N GLU A 90 16.26 -9.85 -3.74
CA GLU A 90 17.30 -9.71 -4.76
C GLU A 90 18.57 -9.02 -4.22
N MET A 91 18.42 -7.87 -3.55
CA MET A 91 19.53 -7.15 -2.93
C MET A 91 20.23 -8.01 -1.89
N HIS A 92 19.46 -8.61 -0.98
CA HIS A 92 20.01 -9.41 0.10
C HIS A 92 20.79 -10.61 -0.44
N ALA A 93 20.28 -11.28 -1.48
CA ALA A 93 20.99 -12.38 -2.14
C ALA A 93 22.31 -11.91 -2.78
N ALA A 94 22.30 -10.79 -3.50
CA ALA A 94 23.51 -10.22 -4.11
C ALA A 94 24.57 -9.86 -3.05
N LEU A 95 24.17 -9.14 -2.01
CA LEU A 95 25.06 -8.76 -0.91
C LEU A 95 25.60 -9.98 -0.15
N THR A 96 24.80 -11.04 0.00
CA THR A 96 25.23 -12.29 0.64
C THR A 96 26.31 -13.00 -0.20
N ALA A 97 26.16 -12.98 -1.52
CA ALA A 97 27.17 -13.53 -2.43
C ALA A 97 28.48 -12.73 -2.35
N ASP A 98 28.40 -11.40 -2.38
CA ASP A 98 29.57 -10.52 -2.24
C ASP A 98 30.28 -10.68 -0.89
N ASP A 99 29.52 -10.80 0.19
CA ASP A 99 30.05 -11.04 1.55
C ASP A 99 30.82 -12.38 1.65
N ALA A 100 30.56 -13.35 0.77
CA ALA A 100 31.24 -14.64 0.75
C ALA A 100 32.62 -14.60 0.07
N GLU A 101 32.92 -13.56 -0.72
CA GLU A 101 34.15 -13.43 -1.51
C GLU A 101 35.39 -13.02 -0.68
N GLY A 102 35.21 -12.56 0.56
CA GLY A 102 36.35 -12.21 1.39
C GLY A 102 36.01 -11.62 2.75
N PRO A 103 37.03 -11.40 3.60
CA PRO A 103 36.84 -10.81 4.91
C PRO A 103 36.39 -9.34 4.79
N GLY A 104 35.42 -8.94 5.60
CA GLY A 104 34.88 -7.58 5.59
C GLY A 104 33.72 -7.40 6.57
N ARG A 105 33.14 -6.20 6.61
CA ARG A 105 31.87 -5.98 7.29
C ARG A 105 30.75 -6.53 6.39
N SER A 106 29.90 -7.40 6.93
CA SER A 106 28.77 -7.96 6.16
C SER A 106 27.83 -6.84 5.70
N GLN A 107 27.73 -6.69 4.38
CA GLN A 107 26.82 -5.77 3.72
C GLN A 107 25.38 -6.27 3.85
N ALA A 108 25.15 -7.58 3.70
CA ALA A 108 23.81 -8.17 3.84
C ALA A 108 23.22 -7.90 5.24
N ALA A 109 24.01 -8.14 6.29
CA ALA A 109 23.59 -7.87 7.67
C ALA A 109 23.36 -6.37 7.93
N ALA A 110 24.17 -5.49 7.33
CA ALA A 110 24.00 -4.04 7.45
C ALA A 110 22.72 -3.57 6.73
N PHE A 111 22.44 -4.11 5.54
CA PHE A 111 21.23 -3.84 4.77
C PHE A 111 19.98 -4.32 5.51
N GLU A 112 19.96 -5.56 6.03
CA GLU A 112 18.85 -6.07 6.83
C GLU A 112 18.58 -5.18 8.05
N ALA A 113 19.63 -4.76 8.77
CA ALA A 113 19.50 -3.85 9.91
C ALA A 113 18.92 -2.48 9.50
N ALA A 114 19.35 -1.94 8.35
CA ALA A 114 18.83 -0.69 7.81
C ALA A 114 17.33 -0.80 7.47
N GLN A 115 16.88 -1.90 6.86
CA GLN A 115 15.47 -2.12 6.53
C GLN A 115 14.59 -2.24 7.79
N LYS A 116 15.07 -2.93 8.83
CA LYS A 116 14.35 -3.01 10.12
C LYS A 116 14.21 -1.63 10.77
N ALA A 117 15.28 -0.83 10.76
CA ALA A 117 15.24 0.53 11.30
C ALA A 117 14.30 1.43 10.48
N TRP A 118 14.30 1.29 9.16
CA TRP A 118 13.40 2.02 8.27
C TRP A 118 11.92 1.66 8.54
N LEU A 119 11.58 0.38 8.72
CA LEU A 119 10.22 -0.04 9.06
C LEU A 119 9.72 0.59 10.35
N ALA A 120 10.54 0.58 11.41
CA ALA A 120 10.19 1.19 12.69
C ALA A 120 10.02 2.71 12.58
N TRP A 121 10.88 3.38 11.81
CA TRP A 121 10.74 4.81 11.53
C TRP A 121 9.45 5.10 10.74
N ARG A 122 9.15 4.32 9.69
CA ARG A 122 7.94 4.47 8.88
C ARG A 122 6.68 4.38 9.74
N GLU A 123 6.60 3.37 10.60
CA GLU A 123 5.46 3.20 11.51
C GLU A 123 5.30 4.43 12.43
N ALA A 124 6.39 4.88 13.06
CA ALA A 124 6.35 6.07 13.91
C ALA A 124 5.94 7.35 13.15
N GLU A 125 6.46 7.55 11.94
CA GLU A 125 6.13 8.72 11.11
C GLU A 125 4.67 8.68 10.65
N CYS A 126 4.14 7.51 10.29
CA CYS A 126 2.76 7.40 9.83
C CYS A 126 1.74 7.49 10.97
N THR A 127 2.06 7.00 12.17
CA THR A 127 1.30 7.31 13.38
C THR A 127 1.31 8.82 13.67
N PHE A 128 2.45 9.50 13.50
CA PHE A 128 2.51 10.95 13.64
C PHE A 128 1.66 11.67 12.57
N ALA A 129 1.64 11.18 11.33
CA ALA A 129 0.76 11.69 10.28
C ALA A 129 -0.72 11.59 10.65
N ALA A 130 -1.17 10.44 11.15
CA ALA A 130 -2.52 10.24 11.65
C ALA A 130 -2.88 11.21 12.79
N SER A 131 -1.93 11.47 13.68
CA SER A 131 -2.13 12.34 14.87
C SER A 131 -2.53 13.77 14.52
N ARG A 132 -2.14 14.27 13.35
CA ARG A 132 -2.50 15.61 12.85
C ARG A 132 -4.01 15.78 12.71
N MET A 133 -4.74 14.68 12.54
CA MET A 133 -6.21 14.65 12.43
C MET A 133 -6.92 14.66 13.78
N ARG A 134 -6.20 14.59 14.91
CA ARG A 134 -6.74 14.66 16.28
C ARG A 134 -7.92 13.72 16.55
N GLY A 135 -7.90 12.52 15.97
CA GLY A 135 -8.96 11.51 16.10
C GLY A 135 -10.16 11.69 15.18
N GLY A 136 -10.12 12.62 14.21
CA GLY A 136 -11.13 12.75 13.16
C GLY A 136 -11.10 11.57 12.17
N SER A 137 -12.17 11.42 11.39
CA SER A 137 -12.34 10.31 10.41
C SER A 137 -11.25 10.23 9.34
N GLY A 138 -10.49 11.30 9.12
CA GLY A 138 -9.34 11.30 8.22
C GLY A 138 -8.05 10.73 8.80
N ALA A 139 -8.00 10.33 10.07
CA ALA A 139 -6.81 9.74 10.69
C ALA A 139 -6.35 8.46 9.97
N GLY A 140 -7.28 7.53 9.70
CA GLY A 140 -7.00 6.29 8.97
C GLY A 140 -6.44 6.55 7.56
N PRO A 141 -7.13 7.34 6.71
CA PRO A 141 -6.61 7.73 5.39
C PRO A 141 -5.24 8.39 5.42
N ALA A 142 -4.96 9.21 6.43
CA ALA A 142 -3.68 9.88 6.58
C ALA A 142 -2.54 8.89 6.91
N GLU A 143 -2.80 7.93 7.81
CA GLU A 143 -1.83 6.89 8.18
C GLU A 143 -1.48 6.01 6.98
N ILE A 144 -2.49 5.42 6.34
CA ILE A 144 -2.27 4.48 5.23
C ILE A 144 -1.69 5.16 4.00
N SER A 145 -2.04 6.43 3.74
CA SER A 145 -1.41 7.20 2.65
C SER A 145 0.06 7.47 2.96
N CYS A 146 0.42 7.76 4.20
CA CYS A 146 1.83 7.88 4.59
C CYS A 146 2.59 6.56 4.36
N GLU A 147 2.02 5.43 4.78
CA GLU A 147 2.63 4.12 4.57
C GLU A 147 2.85 3.84 3.09
N LEU A 148 1.85 4.14 2.26
CA LEU A 148 1.92 4.04 0.81
C LEU A 148 3.11 4.82 0.26
N TYR A 149 3.18 6.14 0.51
CA TYR A 149 4.20 6.98 -0.09
C TYR A 149 5.62 6.59 0.36
N LEU A 150 5.80 6.27 1.64
CA LEU A 150 7.11 5.88 2.16
C LEU A 150 7.51 4.50 1.62
N THR A 151 6.58 3.55 1.55
CA THR A 151 6.87 2.20 1.02
C THR A 151 7.19 2.25 -0.47
N GLY A 152 6.44 3.02 -1.26
CA GLY A 152 6.73 3.21 -2.68
C GLY A 152 8.08 3.86 -2.93
N GLN A 153 8.44 4.90 -2.16
CA GLN A 153 9.77 5.50 -2.22
C GLN A 153 10.87 4.46 -1.93
N ARG A 154 10.73 3.68 -0.85
CA ARG A 154 11.72 2.68 -0.48
C ARG A 154 11.84 1.56 -1.50
N ALA A 155 10.73 1.12 -2.09
CA ALA A 155 10.73 0.13 -3.17
C ALA A 155 11.57 0.61 -4.35
N VAL A 156 11.34 1.85 -4.80
CA VAL A 156 12.08 2.45 -5.92
C VAL A 156 13.57 2.62 -5.60
N GLU A 157 13.92 3.07 -4.39
CA GLU A 157 15.31 3.17 -3.94
C GLU A 157 16.04 1.82 -3.99
N VAL A 158 15.47 0.80 -3.35
CA VAL A 158 16.10 -0.53 -3.27
C VAL A 158 16.20 -1.17 -4.64
N GLU A 159 15.18 -1.05 -5.48
CA GLU A 159 15.20 -1.57 -6.84
C GLU A 159 16.28 -0.88 -7.71
N ALA A 160 16.47 0.43 -7.54
CA ALA A 160 17.50 1.17 -8.26
C ALA A 160 18.92 0.79 -7.81
N GLU A 161 19.12 0.51 -6.52
CA GLU A 161 20.38 -0.03 -5.99
C GLU A 161 20.67 -1.43 -6.59
N VAL A 162 19.68 -2.33 -6.59
CA VAL A 162 19.82 -3.70 -7.16
C VAL A 162 20.11 -3.67 -8.66
N SER A 163 19.44 -2.78 -9.40
CA SER A 163 19.60 -2.66 -10.85
C SER A 163 20.90 -1.96 -11.27
N GLY A 164 21.70 -1.45 -10.32
CA GLY A 164 22.92 -0.70 -10.59
C GLY A 164 22.68 0.68 -11.20
N LEU A 165 21.46 1.22 -11.08
CA LEU A 165 21.09 2.56 -11.57
C LEU A 165 21.57 3.67 -10.63
N VAL A 166 21.96 3.32 -9.41
CA VAL A 166 22.60 4.21 -8.43
C VAL A 166 24.07 3.81 -8.31
N GLN A 167 24.88 4.22 -9.28
CA GLN A 167 26.35 4.20 -9.20
C GLN A 167 26.92 5.54 -9.64
#